data_AF-A0AAJ1SQB0-F1
#
_entry.id   AF-A0AAJ1SQB0-F1
#
_cell.length_a   1.000
_cell.length_b   1.000
_cell.length_c   1.000
_cell.angle_alpha   90.00
_cell.angle_beta   90.00
_cell.angle_gamma   90.00
#
_symmetry.space_group_name_H-M   'P 1'
#
loop_
_entity.id
_entity.type
_entity.pdbx_description
1 polymer ?
#
loop_
_entity_poly.entity_id
_entity_poly.type
_entity_poly.pdbx_seq_one_letter_code
_entity_poly.pdbx_strand_id
1 'polypeptide(L)'
;MIATDSDREGEAIARLIINLSGNSRKTIKRLWINSLETSEIKKGFQNLKDGQAFYSTYKEAETRQIADWLVGINLTVFTRFICRKTA
;
A
#
# COMPACT_ATOMS: atom_id res chain seq x y z
N MET A 1 11.59 2.78 9.43
CA MET A 1 12.10 2.72 8.05
C MET A 1 11.24 1.74 7.29
N ILE A 2 10.83 2.07 6.07
CA ILE A 2 10.07 1.20 5.17
C ILE A 2 11.04 0.71 4.09
N ALA A 3 11.10 -0.60 3.90
CA ALA A 3 11.96 -1.28 2.95
C ALA A 3 11.20 -2.35 2.14
N THR A 4 9.88 -2.18 2.02
CA THR A 4 9.03 -2.99 1.12
C THR A 4 9.35 -2.69 -0.34
N ASP A 5 8.77 -3.46 -1.26
CA ASP A 5 8.95 -3.23 -2.69
C ASP A 5 8.62 -1.80 -3.11
N SER A 6 9.31 -1.31 -4.12
CA SER A 6 9.26 0.08 -4.59
C SER A 6 8.04 0.36 -5.46
N ASP A 7 6.86 0.02 -4.94
CA ASP A 7 5.57 0.13 -5.62
C ASP A 7 4.47 0.70 -4.70
N ARG A 8 3.27 0.86 -5.26
CA ARG A 8 2.12 1.45 -4.55
C ARG A 8 1.63 0.53 -3.43
N GLU A 9 1.57 -0.77 -3.70
CA GLU A 9 1.09 -1.77 -2.74
C GLU A 9 2.08 -1.95 -1.58
N GLY A 10 3.37 -1.97 -1.86
CA GLY A 10 4.43 -2.06 -0.85
C GLY A 10 4.41 -0.87 0.11
N GLU A 11 4.12 0.33 -0.36
CA GLU A 11 3.91 1.50 0.50
C GLU A 11 2.63 1.36 1.35
N ALA A 12 1.54 0.87 0.76
CA ALA A 12 0.28 0.69 1.46
C ALA A 12 0.36 -0.37 2.57
N ILE A 13 0.97 -1.52 2.29
CA ILE A 13 1.16 -2.60 3.27
C ILE A 13 2.01 -2.10 4.45
N ALA A 14 3.14 -1.45 4.17
CA ALA A 14 4.04 -0.97 5.21
C ALA A 14 3.35 0.06 6.13
N ARG A 15 2.61 1.01 5.55
CA ARG A 15 1.88 2.01 6.33
C ARG A 15 0.71 1.43 7.11
N LEU A 16 -0.01 0.47 6.54
CA LEU A 16 -1.08 -0.24 7.24
C LEU A 16 -0.52 -0.91 8.50
N ILE A 17 0.60 -1.63 8.40
CA ILE A 17 1.26 -2.26 9.56
C ILE A 17 1.69 -1.22 10.59
N ILE A 18 2.31 -0.11 10.15
CA ILE A 18 2.74 0.97 11.07
C ILE A 18 1.54 1.57 11.80
N ASN A 19 0.44 1.83 11.09
CA ASN A 19 -0.79 2.38 11.66
C ASN A 19 -1.44 1.40 12.65
N LEU A 20 -1.57 0.13 12.29
CA LEU A 20 -2.12 -0.91 13.16
C LEU A 20 -1.24 -1.15 14.40
N SER A 21 0.07 -0.94 14.29
CA SER A 21 0.99 -1.02 15.44
C SER A 21 0.90 0.17 16.40
N GLY A 22 0.07 1.19 16.13
CA GLY A 22 -0.05 2.40 16.93
C GLY A 22 1.12 3.38 16.80
N ASN A 23 2.00 3.20 15.81
CA ASN A 23 3.24 3.96 15.64
C ASN A 23 3.16 5.03 14.53
N SER A 24 1.96 5.53 14.22
CA SER A 24 1.68 6.42 13.08
C SER A 24 2.45 7.75 13.10
N ARG A 25 2.97 8.17 14.26
CA ARG A 25 3.70 9.44 14.45
C ARG A 25 5.22 9.31 14.29
N LYS A 26 5.75 8.11 14.05
CA LYS A 26 7.20 7.93 13.89
C LYS A 26 7.68 8.53 12.57
N THR A 27 8.86 9.15 12.59
CA THR A 27 9.52 9.63 11.38
C THR A 27 9.80 8.45 10.43
N ILE A 28 9.20 8.48 9.25
CA ILE A 28 9.33 7.42 8.26
C ILE A 28 10.44 7.78 7.28
N LYS A 29 11.39 6.88 7.10
CA LYS A 29 12.36 6.89 6.00
C LYS A 29 12.05 5.75 5.05
N ARG A 30 12.10 6.02 3.74
CA ARG A 30 11.78 5.06 2.68
C ARG A 30 13.03 4.68 1.91
N LEU A 31 13.34 3.38 1.88
CA LEU A 31 14.30 2.79 0.97
C LEU A 31 13.57 2.53 -0.36
N TRP A 32 14.06 3.10 -1.46
CA TRP A 32 13.48 2.97 -2.80
C TRP A 32 14.54 2.42 -3.74
N ILE A 33 14.54 1.10 -3.94
CA ILE A 33 15.49 0.38 -4.80
C ILE A 33 14.73 -0.61 -5.67
N ASN A 34 15.17 -0.78 -6.91
CA ASN A 34 14.56 -1.73 -7.87
C ASN A 34 15.47 -2.93 -8.16
N SER A 35 16.63 -3.01 -7.50
CA SER A 35 17.61 -4.09 -7.66
C SER A 35 18.08 -4.57 -6.29
N LEU A 36 18.31 -5.89 -6.18
CA LEU A 36 18.85 -6.57 -5.00
C LEU A 36 20.38 -6.66 -5.03
N GLU A 37 21.04 -6.01 -6.00
CA GLU A 37 22.49 -5.94 -6.04
C GLU A 37 23.05 -5.18 -4.82
N THR A 38 24.13 -5.71 -4.24
CA THR A 38 24.78 -5.15 -3.04
C THR A 38 25.20 -3.69 -3.20
N SER A 39 25.60 -3.30 -4.41
CA SER A 39 25.95 -1.91 -4.78
C SER A 39 24.75 -0.97 -4.67
N GLU A 40 23.61 -1.36 -5.21
CA GLU A 40 22.37 -0.57 -5.23
C GLU A 40 21.74 -0.50 -3.85
N ILE A 41 21.78 -1.59 -3.07
CA ILE A 41 21.37 -1.59 -1.67
C ILE A 41 22.18 -0.56 -0.87
N LYS A 42 23.52 -0.57 -0.98
CA LYS A 42 24.39 0.39 -0.28
C LYS A 42 24.07 1.83 -0.66
N LYS A 43 23.89 2.12 -1.95
CA LYS A 43 23.49 3.46 -2.42
C LYS A 43 22.11 3.86 -1.91
N GLY A 44 21.15 2.93 -1.88
CA GLY A 44 19.81 3.17 -1.37
C GLY A 44 19.78 3.50 0.13
N PHE A 45 20.62 2.83 0.93
CA PHE A 45 20.77 3.13 2.35
C PHE A 45 21.44 4.49 2.61
N GLN A 46 22.35 4.92 1.73
CA GLN A 46 22.95 6.27 1.82
C GLN A 46 21.96 7.37 1.42
N ASN A 47 21.06 7.07 0.47
CA ASN A 47 20.08 8.02 -0.09
C ASN A 47 18.64 7.69 0.32
N LEU A 48 18.39 7.53 1.63
CA LEU A 48 17.05 7.29 2.14
C LEU A 48 16.15 8.50 1.90
N LYS A 49 15.02 8.27 1.23
CA LYS A 49 14.02 9.31 0.96
C LYS A 49 13.12 9.52 2.18
N ASP A 50 12.56 10.72 2.26
CA ASP A 50 11.54 10.99 3.28
C ASP A 50 10.25 10.23 2.94
N GLY A 51 9.67 9.56 3.94
CA GLY A 51 8.42 8.83 3.78
C GLY A 51 7.27 9.76 3.37
N GLN A 52 7.31 11.05 3.72
CA GLN A 52 6.24 11.98 3.35
C GLN A 52 6.07 12.13 1.83
N ALA A 53 7.15 11.96 1.06
CA ALA A 53 7.11 12.03 -0.41
C ALA A 53 6.23 10.93 -1.05
N PHE A 54 6.00 9.83 -0.34
CA PHE A 54 5.22 8.67 -0.81
C PHE A 54 3.82 8.59 -0.19
N TYR A 55 3.44 9.60 0.61
CA TYR A 55 2.14 9.61 1.27
C TYR A 55 0.96 9.71 0.29
N SER A 56 1.13 10.44 -0.81
CA SER A 56 0.12 10.52 -1.87
C SER A 56 -0.13 9.17 -2.52
N THR A 57 0.93 8.41 -2.80
CA THR A 57 0.87 7.06 -3.37
C THR A 57 0.15 6.08 -2.44
N TYR A 58 0.42 6.16 -1.14
CA TYR A 58 -0.33 5.42 -0.14
C TYR A 58 -1.82 5.75 -0.18
N LYS A 59 -2.15 7.05 -0.21
CA LYS A 59 -3.55 7.51 -0.22
C LYS A 59 -4.30 7.06 -1.46
N GLU A 60 -3.64 7.05 -2.61
CA GLU A 60 -4.19 6.50 -3.85
C GLU A 60 -4.52 5.01 -3.70
N ALA A 61 -3.58 4.21 -3.21
CA ALA A 61 -3.76 2.77 -3.00
C ALA A 61 -4.86 2.46 -1.96
N GLU A 62 -4.90 3.21 -0.85
CA GLU A 62 -5.94 3.10 0.18
C GLU A 62 -7.33 3.41 -0.40
N THR A 63 -7.45 4.49 -1.17
CA THR A 63 -8.73 4.89 -1.79
C THR A 63 -9.21 3.82 -2.77
N ARG A 64 -8.30 3.28 -3.59
CA ARG A 64 -8.62 2.18 -4.52
C ARG A 64 -9.09 0.94 -3.77
N GLN A 65 -8.41 0.55 -2.69
CA GLN A 65 -8.79 -0.60 -1.88
C GLN A 65 -10.19 -0.46 -1.27
N ILE A 66 -10.54 0.73 -0.77
CA ILE A 66 -11.87 1.02 -0.23
C ILE A 66 -12.93 0.97 -1.33
N ALA A 67 -12.66 1.56 -2.50
CA ALA A 67 -13.57 1.57 -3.62
C ALA A 67 -13.84 0.15 -4.16
N ASP A 68 -12.79 -0.64 -4.37
CA ASP A 68 -12.88 -2.03 -4.82
C ASP A 68 -13.69 -2.88 -3.83
N TRP A 69 -13.46 -2.70 -2.53
CA TRP A 69 -14.21 -3.41 -1.49
C TRP A 69 -15.69 -3.01 -1.48
N LEU A 70 -15.98 -1.71 -1.52
CA LEU A 70 -17.35 -1.19 -1.49
C LEU A 70 -18.15 -1.64 -2.72
N VAL A 71 -17.60 -1.45 -3.92
CA VAL A 71 -18.27 -1.83 -5.17
C VAL A 71 -18.34 -3.35 -5.28
N GLY A 72 -17.25 -4.04 -4.98
CA GLY A 72 -17.14 -5.49 -5.10
C GLY A 72 -18.15 -6.23 -4.23
N ILE A 73 -18.27 -5.89 -2.95
CA ILE A 73 -19.21 -6.56 -2.04
C ILE A 73 -20.66 -6.29 -2.45
N ASN A 74 -21.01 -5.02 -2.69
CA ASN A 74 -22.40 -4.66 -3.01
C ASN A 74 -22.85 -5.30 -4.33
N LEU A 75 -22.04 -5.21 -5.38
CA LEU A 75 -22.39 -5.79 -6.67
C LEU A 75 -22.38 -7.33 -6.63
N THR A 76 -21.45 -7.96 -5.92
CA THR A 76 -21.42 -9.43 -5.80
C THR A 76 -22.67 -9.95 -5.10
N VAL A 77 -23.08 -9.30 -4.01
CA VAL A 77 -24.31 -9.68 -3.27
C VAL A 77 -25.55 -9.45 -4.13
N PHE A 78 -25.63 -8.30 -4.81
CA PHE A 78 -26.75 -7.95 -5.66
C PHE A 78 -26.91 -8.89 -6.85
N THR A 79 -25.83 -9.14 -7.59
CA THR A 79 -25.83 -10.07 -8.74
C THR A 79 -26.21 -11.47 -8.31
N ARG A 80 -25.68 -11.97 -7.19
CA ARG A 80 -26.06 -13.28 -6.64
C ARG A 80 -27.55 -13.33 -6.26
N PHE A 81 -28.11 -12.26 -5.71
CA PHE A 81 -29.53 -12.18 -5.40
C PHE A 81 -30.40 -12.23 -6.66
N ILE A 82 -30.04 -11.47 -7.70
CA ILE A 82 -30.76 -11.49 -8.98
C ILE A 82 -30.73 -12.89 -9.60
N CYS A 83 -29.55 -13.50 -9.75
CA CYS A 83 -29.41 -14.82 -10.37
C CYS A 83 -30.22 -15.90 -9.66
N ARG A 84 -30.42 -15.80 -8.34
CA ARG A 84 -31.26 -16.72 -7.56
C ARG A 84 -32.76 -16.54 -7.74
N LYS A 85 -33.22 -15.36 -8.16
CA LYS A 85 -34.64 -15.07 -8.42
C LYS A 85 -35.07 -15.37 -9.85
N THR A 86 -34.13 -15.35 -10.79
CA THR A 86 -34.37 -15.61 -12.22
C THR A 86 -34.11 -17.05 -12.66
N ALA A 87 -33.71 -17.92 -11.72
CA ALA A 87 -33.57 -19.37 -11.91
C ALA A 87 -34.74 -20.08 -11.22
#